data_AF-A0A132GII5-F1
#
_entry.id   AF-A0A132GII5-F1
#
_cell.length_a   1.000
_cell.length_b   1.000
_cell.length_c   1.000
_cell.angle_alpha   90.00
_cell.angle_beta   90.00
_cell.angle_gamma   90.00
#
_symmetry.space_group_name_H-M   'P 1'
#
loop_
_entity.id
_entity.type
_entity.pdbx_description
1 polymer ?
#
loop_
_entity_poly.entity_id
_entity_poly.type
_entity_poly.pdbx_seq_one_letter_code
_entity_poly.pdbx_strand_id
1 'polypeptide(L)'
;MEHTEKFYIRAERYAGLYEKVKRQTGWTTVEIGFQHYDVQSFPFESFEDVKHCRLVVQRQRKQKGEQLDLFDGEYTYRCILTNDWDMTDEEIILHYNKRGSAEQVFDRQNND
;
A
#
# COMPACT_ATOMS: atom_id res chain seq x y z
N MET A 1 26.97 -7.49 -6.64
CA MET A 1 25.63 -7.63 -6.04
C MET A 1 24.70 -6.84 -6.93
N GLU A 2 23.77 -7.53 -7.58
CA GLU A 2 22.86 -6.95 -8.57
C GLU A 2 22.12 -5.78 -7.91
N HIS A 3 22.39 -4.56 -8.37
CA HIS A 3 21.61 -3.39 -8.01
C HIS A 3 20.27 -3.50 -8.74
N THR A 4 19.37 -4.35 -8.23
CA THR A 4 17.96 -4.24 -8.61
C THR A 4 17.49 -2.91 -8.08
N GLU A 5 17.18 -1.98 -8.99
CA GLU A 5 16.68 -0.67 -8.60
C GLU A 5 15.43 -0.85 -7.72
N LYS A 6 15.43 -0.20 -6.56
CA LYS A 6 14.30 -0.25 -5.63
C LYS A 6 13.14 0.52 -6.23
N PHE A 7 11.99 -0.13 -6.37
CA PHE A 7 10.80 0.49 -6.91
C PHE A 7 9.74 0.68 -5.83
N TYR A 8 8.87 1.66 -6.03
CA TYR A 8 7.76 1.97 -5.13
C TYR A 8 6.58 2.40 -6.00
N ILE A 9 5.59 1.53 -6.14
CA ILE A 9 4.45 1.70 -7.04
C ILE A 9 3.17 1.76 -6.20
N ARG A 10 2.30 2.73 -6.45
CA ARG A 10 0.98 2.73 -5.80
C ARG A 10 0.11 1.66 -6.46
N ALA A 11 -0.36 0.72 -5.65
CA ALA A 11 -1.28 -0.31 -6.09
C ALA A 11 -2.70 0.22 -5.94
N GLU A 12 -3.23 0.85 -6.99
CA GLU A 12 -4.63 1.28 -7.02
C GLU A 12 -5.52 0.15 -7.56
N ARG A 13 -6.68 -0.06 -6.93
CA ARG A 13 -7.80 -0.83 -7.50
C ARG A 13 -7.56 -2.31 -7.84
N TYR A 14 -6.62 -3.01 -7.18
CA TYR A 14 -6.62 -4.48 -7.25
C TYR A 14 -7.71 -5.04 -6.31
N ALA A 15 -8.94 -5.22 -6.82
CA ALA A 15 -10.10 -5.68 -6.04
C ALA A 15 -9.82 -6.95 -5.20
N GLY A 16 -9.04 -7.90 -5.75
CA GLY A 16 -8.60 -9.10 -5.03
C GLY A 16 -7.62 -8.84 -3.88
N LEU A 17 -6.88 -7.74 -3.91
CA LEU A 17 -5.99 -7.29 -2.82
C LEU A 17 -6.79 -6.87 -1.60
N TYR A 18 -7.82 -6.05 -1.81
CA TYR A 18 -8.57 -5.44 -0.72
C TYR A 18 -9.28 -6.50 0.11
N GLU A 19 -9.86 -7.52 -0.52
CA GLU A 19 -10.47 -8.64 0.20
C GLU A 19 -9.43 -9.44 1.00
N LYS A 20 -8.22 -9.63 0.46
CA LYS A 20 -7.13 -10.29 1.20
C LYS A 20 -6.66 -9.46 2.38
N VAL A 21 -6.53 -8.14 2.22
CA VAL A 21 -6.07 -7.18 3.23
C VAL A 21 -7.09 -6.99 4.35
N LYS A 22 -8.39 -6.93 4.03
CA LYS A 22 -9.48 -6.79 5.03
C LYS A 22 -9.48 -7.91 6.08
N ARG A 23 -9.04 -9.12 5.69
CA ARG A 23 -8.98 -10.28 6.58
C ARG A 23 -7.73 -10.31 7.48
N GLN A 24 -6.82 -9.37 7.31
CA GLN A 24 -5.56 -9.34 8.04
C GLN A 24 -5.72 -8.69 9.40
N THR A 25 -4.95 -9.20 10.36
CA THR A 25 -4.85 -8.71 11.73
C THR A 25 -3.37 -8.47 12.06
N GLY A 26 -3.09 -7.86 13.22
CA GLY A 26 -1.71 -7.57 13.63
C GLY A 26 -1.19 -6.19 13.19
N TRP A 27 -2.11 -5.27 12.91
CA TRP A 27 -1.77 -3.92 12.45
C TRP A 27 -0.95 -3.17 13.50
N THR A 28 0.05 -2.43 13.02
CA THR A 28 0.85 -1.53 13.86
C THR A 28 0.38 -0.10 13.64
N THR A 29 0.00 0.59 14.71
CA THR A 29 -0.39 2.01 14.62
C THR A 29 0.86 2.89 14.63
N VAL A 30 0.97 3.79 13.65
CA VAL A 30 2.05 4.77 13.50
C VAL A 30 1.48 6.18 13.34
N GLU A 31 2.26 7.19 13.72
CA GLU A 31 1.91 8.59 13.52
C GLU A 31 2.68 9.13 12.31
N ILE A 32 1.96 9.54 11.27
CA ILE A 32 2.56 10.13 10.08
C ILE A 32 2.03 11.56 9.96
N GLY A 33 2.92 12.53 10.17
CA GLY A 33 2.54 13.94 10.30
C GLY A 33 1.81 14.18 11.62
N PHE A 34 0.51 14.43 11.57
CA PHE A 34 -0.36 14.63 12.74
C PHE A 34 -1.55 13.66 12.77
N GLN A 35 -1.50 12.61 11.94
CA GLN A 35 -2.58 11.65 11.76
C GLN A 35 -2.07 10.25 12.09
N HIS A 36 -2.93 9.47 12.74
CA HIS A 36 -2.65 8.08 13.07
C HIS A 36 -3.12 7.15 11.95
N TYR A 37 -2.28 6.17 11.63
CA TYR A 37 -2.53 5.16 10.61
C TYR A 37 -2.19 3.79 11.15
N ASP A 38 -2.95 2.79 10.71
CA ASP A 38 -2.57 1.40 10.89
C ASP A 38 -1.79 0.94 9.66
N VAL A 39 -0.61 0.35 9.88
CA VAL A 39 0.27 -0.14 8.82
C VAL A 39 0.62 -1.61 8.99
N GLN A 40 0.79 -2.29 7.88
CA GLN A 40 1.25 -3.67 7.81
C GLN A 40 1.76 -4.01 6.41
N SER A 41 2.81 -4.82 6.31
CA SER A 41 3.28 -5.39 5.05
C SER A 41 3.04 -6.88 4.90
N PHE A 42 2.88 -7.30 3.65
CA PHE A 42 2.63 -8.70 3.28
C PHE A 42 3.53 -9.11 2.11
N PRO A 43 4.10 -10.33 2.12
CA PRO A 43 4.76 -10.86 0.94
C PRO A 43 3.83 -10.85 -0.28
N PHE A 44 4.37 -10.44 -1.43
CA PHE A 44 3.68 -10.41 -2.71
C PHE A 44 4.52 -11.17 -3.74
N GLU A 45 3.96 -12.26 -4.27
CA GLU A 45 4.73 -13.30 -4.97
C GLU A 45 5.52 -12.76 -6.18
N SER A 46 4.88 -11.96 -7.03
CA SER A 46 5.55 -11.34 -8.18
C SER A 46 4.73 -10.24 -8.84
N PHE A 47 5.40 -9.25 -9.41
CA PHE A 47 4.82 -8.19 -10.24
C PHE A 47 5.72 -7.93 -11.45
N GLU A 48 5.18 -8.00 -12.67
CA GLU A 48 5.90 -7.74 -13.95
C GLU A 48 7.34 -8.28 -13.92
N ASP A 49 7.48 -9.59 -13.69
CA ASP A 49 8.75 -10.33 -13.60
C ASP A 49 9.63 -10.04 -12.36
N VAL A 50 9.31 -9.02 -11.55
CA VAL A 50 9.97 -8.78 -10.26
C VAL A 50 9.40 -9.72 -9.21
N LYS A 51 10.26 -10.61 -8.71
CA LYS A 51 9.95 -11.56 -7.64
C LYS A 51 10.33 -10.99 -6.28
N HIS A 52 9.77 -11.57 -5.22
CA HIS A 52 10.10 -11.21 -3.84
C HIS A 52 9.74 -9.76 -3.49
N CYS A 53 8.55 -9.34 -3.91
CA CYS A 53 8.00 -8.05 -3.55
C CYS A 53 7.24 -8.14 -2.22
N ARG A 54 6.91 -7.00 -1.64
CA ARG A 54 5.91 -6.89 -0.60
C ARG A 54 4.95 -5.76 -0.88
N LEU A 55 3.75 -5.94 -0.35
CA LEU A 55 2.73 -4.93 -0.33
C LEU A 55 2.72 -4.27 1.04
N VAL A 56 3.10 -3.00 1.12
CA VAL A 56 2.96 -2.18 2.31
C VAL A 56 1.59 -1.53 2.28
N VAL A 57 0.80 -1.76 3.31
CA VAL A 57 -0.58 -1.24 3.42
C VAL A 57 -0.66 -0.24 4.55
N GLN A 58 -1.26 0.90 4.25
CA GLN A 58 -1.67 1.93 5.20
C GLN A 58 -3.20 1.99 5.20
N ARG A 59 -3.83 2.00 6.37
CA ARG A 59 -5.27 2.24 6.49
C ARG A 59 -5.60 3.30 7.52
N GLN A 60 -6.69 4.01 7.28
CA GLN A 60 -7.26 5.01 8.19
C GLN A 60 -8.76 4.78 8.30
N ARG A 61 -9.30 4.87 9.52
CA ARG A 61 -10.75 4.78 9.73
C ARG A 61 -11.44 5.96 9.06
N LYS A 62 -12.46 5.69 8.25
CA LYS A 62 -13.28 6.72 7.60
C LYS A 62 -14.02 7.52 8.67
N GLN A 63 -14.04 8.84 8.53
CA GLN A 63 -14.90 9.67 9.37
C GLN A 63 -16.35 9.54 8.93
N LYS A 64 -17.27 9.79 9.84
CA LYS A 64 -18.72 9.70 9.59
C LYS A 64 -19.10 10.72 8.49
N GLY A 65 -19.42 10.22 7.30
CA GLY A 65 -19.76 11.06 6.13
C GLY A 65 -18.68 11.11 5.03
N GLU A 66 -17.53 10.47 5.20
CA GLU A 66 -16.56 10.29 4.11
C GLU A 66 -17.05 9.22 3.13
N GLN A 67 -17.52 9.67 1.98
CA GLN A 67 -17.92 8.84 0.83
C GLN A 67 -16.85 8.88 -0.28
N LEU A 68 -15.59 9.13 0.09
CA LEU A 68 -14.49 9.44 -0.85
C LEU A 68 -13.92 8.21 -1.57
N ASP A 69 -14.35 7.00 -1.21
CA ASP A 69 -13.95 5.77 -1.88
C ASP A 69 -15.15 5.10 -2.54
N LEU A 70 -14.93 4.55 -3.74
CA LEU A 70 -15.90 3.77 -4.54
C LEU A 70 -16.34 2.43 -3.87
N PHE A 71 -16.00 2.21 -2.60
CA PHE A 71 -16.16 0.94 -1.89
C PHE A 71 -16.75 1.13 -0.49
N ASP A 72 -17.72 0.28 -0.16
CA ASP A 72 -18.35 0.16 1.14
C ASP A 72 -17.35 -0.43 2.18
N GLY A 73 -17.16 0.23 3.32
CA GLY A 73 -16.24 -0.24 4.37
C GLY A 73 -15.78 0.83 5.36
N GLU A 74 -15.31 0.41 6.54
CA GLU A 74 -14.93 1.27 7.68
C GLU A 74 -13.58 2.01 7.48
N TYR A 75 -12.73 1.55 6.57
CA TYR A 75 -11.38 2.10 6.38
C TYR A 75 -11.13 2.53 4.93
N THR A 76 -10.35 3.59 4.76
CA THR A 76 -9.66 3.92 3.51
C THR A 76 -8.30 3.24 3.52
N TYR A 77 -7.93 2.61 2.41
CA TYR A 77 -6.72 1.81 2.28
C TYR A 77 -5.81 2.41 1.18
N ARG A 78 -4.52 2.52 1.47
CA ARG A 78 -3.47 2.91 0.52
C ARG A 78 -2.41 1.82 0.51
N CYS A 79 -2.05 1.37 -0.68
CA CYS A 79 -1.14 0.24 -0.85
C CYS A 79 0.06 0.65 -1.71
N ILE A 80 1.26 0.32 -1.25
CA ILE A 80 2.51 0.54 -1.97
C ILE A 80 3.14 -0.84 -2.22
N LEU A 81 3.35 -1.17 -3.48
CA LEU A 81 4.12 -2.34 -3.88
C LEU A 81 5.59 -1.96 -4.02
N THR A 82 6.48 -2.75 -3.41
CA THR A 82 7.92 -2.51 -3.45
C THR A 82 8.70 -3.82 -3.32
N ASN A 83 9.93 -3.86 -3.84
CA ASN A 83 10.93 -4.88 -3.53
C ASN A 83 11.84 -4.49 -2.35
N ASP A 84 11.56 -3.38 -1.68
CA ASP A 84 12.36 -2.89 -0.56
C ASP A 84 11.94 -3.53 0.76
N TRP A 85 12.78 -4.42 1.28
CA TRP A 85 12.63 -5.09 2.57
C TRP A 85 13.54 -4.51 3.67
N ASP A 86 14.40 -3.54 3.33
CA ASP A 86 15.33 -2.95 4.30
C ASP A 86 14.63 -1.88 5.16
N MET A 87 13.72 -1.12 4.56
CA MET A 87 12.94 -0.09 5.26
C MET A 87 11.75 -0.69 6.01
N THR A 88 11.34 -0.07 7.11
CA THR A 88 10.09 -0.37 7.81
C THR A 88 8.87 0.07 7.01
N ASP A 89 7.69 -0.43 7.38
CA ASP A 89 6.43 -0.05 6.71
C ASP A 89 6.19 1.47 6.76
N GLU A 90 6.47 2.10 7.91
CA GLU A 90 6.39 3.54 8.09
C GLU A 90 7.38 4.30 7.20
N GLU A 91 8.65 3.87 7.19
CA GLU A 91 9.69 4.49 6.36
C GLU A 91 9.34 4.42 4.88
N ILE A 92 8.79 3.31 4.39
CA ILE A 92 8.31 3.19 3.01
C ILE A 92 7.23 4.22 2.73
N ILE A 93 6.24 4.36 3.60
CA ILE A 93 5.14 5.32 3.42
C ILE A 93 5.67 6.75 3.44
N LEU A 94 6.53 7.10 4.39
CA LEU A 94 7.15 8.43 4.49
C LEU A 94 7.99 8.74 3.26
N HIS A 95 8.81 7.78 2.81
CA HIS A 95 9.64 7.90 1.63
C HIS A 95 8.82 8.06 0.35
N TYR A 96 7.72 7.32 0.24
CA TYR A 96 6.76 7.46 -0.86
C TYR A 96 6.11 8.84 -0.88
N ASN A 97 5.59 9.29 0.27
CA ASN A 97 4.90 10.57 0.40
C ASN A 97 5.82 11.76 0.11
N LYS A 98 7.10 11.69 0.50
CA LYS A 98 8.12 12.71 0.21
C LYS A 98 8.38 12.88 -1.29
N ARG A 99 8.17 11.83 -2.11
CA ARG A 99 8.44 11.86 -3.56
C ARG A 99 7.39 12.56 -4.38
N GLY A 100 6.25 12.93 -3.78
CA GLY A 100 5.36 14.02 -4.20
C GLY A 100 4.68 13.98 -5.58
N SER A 101 5.26 13.45 -6.67
CA SER A 101 4.72 13.66 -8.03
C SER A 101 5.32 12.78 -9.16
N ALA A 102 6.20 11.81 -8.88
CA ALA A 102 6.76 10.93 -9.93
C ALA A 102 6.13 9.51 -9.90
N GLU A 103 4.83 9.41 -9.61
CA GLU A 103 4.16 8.13 -9.40
C GLU A 103 3.89 7.42 -10.74
N GLN A 104 4.42 6.20 -10.89
CA GLN A 104 3.77 5.19 -11.73
C GLN A 104 2.58 4.65 -10.94
N VAL A 105 1.38 5.04 -11.32
CA VAL A 105 0.12 4.50 -10.77
C VAL A 105 -0.19 3.23 -11.54
N PHE A 106 -0.26 2.09 -10.85
CA PHE A 106 -0.68 0.84 -11.47
C PHE A 106 -2.20 0.71 -11.38
N ASP A 107 -2.89 0.92 -12.51
CA ASP A 107 -4.31 0.63 -12.67
C ASP A 107 -4.45 -0.66 -13.48
N ARG A 108 -4.56 -1.81 -12.79
CA ARG A 108 -5.08 -3.02 -13.45
C ARG A 108 -6.59 -2.97 -13.37
N GLN A 109 -7.20 -2.27 -14.32
CA GLN A 109 -8.59 -2.56 -14.69
C GLN A 109 -8.67 -4.06 -15.02
N ASN A 110 -9.23 -4.84 -14.10
CA ASN A 110 -9.78 -6.15 -14.44
C ASN A 110 -10.91 -5.89 -15.44
N ASN A 111 -10.60 -5.99 -16.73
CA ASN A 111 -11.56 -6.55 -17.68
C ASN A 111 -11.57 -8.05 -17.40
N ASP A 112 -12.64 -8.52 -16.80
CA ASP A 112 -13.16 -9.88 -17.07
C ASP A 112 -14.11 -9.75 -18.27
#